data_AF-A0A8T7MCL2-F1
#
_entry.id   AF-A0A8T7MCL2-F1
#
_cell.length_a   1.000
_cell.length_b   1.000
_cell.length_c   1.000
_cell.angle_alpha   90.00
_cell.angle_beta   90.00
_cell.angle_gamma   90.00
#
_symmetry.space_group_name_H-M   'P 1'
#
loop_
_entity.id
_entity.type
_entity.pdbx_description
1 polymer ?
#
loop_
_entity_poly.entity_id
_entity_poly.type
_entity_poly.pdbx_seq_one_letter_code
_entity_poly.pdbx_strand_id
1 'polypeptide(L)'
;MRVPVTDCRGVPLMPCTPPKARILMKEGKAVPKRNKLGLFYIQLTYSQEPDNQPLVVGIDPGSSFEGFSVVGSKDTVLNLMVEAPTHVKDAVEVRRNMRSARRHRLWRRPCRSNNRLKGKKRIPPSTRSRWEAKARIVTQLQKILPLTHVVVEDVQAETKPGKRNGRTKTGRVKKITRKWNASFSPVQVGKEHLYNLLRGMGLILSLVQGYETKALRDKYGLKKVSTKAKKVFSSHAVDAWVMAANVSGAVAPTCQRLWYVVGATLHRRQLHVLQPGKGGVRKPYGGTRSLELKRGTLVKHPKYGLCAVGGFDRKTKHVSLHHYRSNKRLTQQGKLQDLKTLAWVSFRSYLV
;
A
#
# COMPACT_ATOMS: atom_id res chain seq x y z
N MET A 1 10.15 -18.50 -2.53
CA MET A 1 9.93 -17.24 -3.26
C MET A 1 11.05 -17.08 -4.25
N ARG A 2 10.70 -16.57 -5.44
CA ARG A 2 11.68 -16.23 -6.47
C ARG A 2 12.28 -14.84 -6.19
N VAL A 3 13.46 -14.57 -6.72
CA VAL A 3 14.14 -13.27 -6.62
C VAL A 3 13.91 -12.52 -7.93
N PRO A 4 13.27 -11.34 -7.90
CA PRO A 4 13.13 -10.50 -9.08
C PRO A 4 14.49 -10.09 -9.65
N VAL A 5 14.57 -10.01 -10.97
CA VAL A 5 15.81 -9.71 -11.71
C VAL A 5 15.50 -8.59 -12.69
N THR A 6 16.40 -7.61 -12.77
CA THR A 6 16.35 -6.58 -13.81
C THR A 6 17.67 -6.54 -14.56
N ASP A 7 17.60 -6.14 -15.83
CA ASP A 7 18.77 -5.85 -16.66
C ASP A 7 19.57 -4.65 -16.13
N CYS A 8 20.80 -4.46 -16.63
CA CYS A 8 21.61 -3.24 -16.42
C CYS A 8 20.84 -1.97 -16.82
N ARG A 9 20.02 -2.04 -17.89
CA ARG A 9 19.09 -1.00 -18.36
C ARG A 9 17.87 -0.78 -17.46
N GLY A 10 17.64 -1.66 -16.49
CA GLY A 10 16.45 -1.64 -15.61
C GLY A 10 15.21 -2.30 -16.19
N VAL A 11 15.33 -3.01 -17.32
CA VAL A 11 14.25 -3.82 -17.91
C VAL A 11 13.99 -5.05 -17.03
N PRO A 12 12.74 -5.35 -16.64
CA PRO A 12 12.45 -6.51 -15.81
C PRO A 12 12.60 -7.82 -16.59
N LEU A 13 13.26 -8.80 -15.97
CA LEU A 13 13.50 -10.14 -16.51
C LEU A 13 12.77 -11.19 -15.64
N MET A 14 12.75 -12.44 -16.11
CA MET A 14 12.20 -13.54 -15.34
C MET A 14 12.90 -13.69 -13.97
N PRO A 15 12.12 -13.84 -12.89
CA PRO A 15 12.67 -13.99 -11.56
C PRO A 15 13.38 -15.33 -11.40
N CYS A 16 14.50 -15.35 -10.67
CA CYS A 16 15.34 -16.54 -10.51
C CYS A 16 15.19 -17.19 -9.13
N THR A 17 15.83 -18.35 -8.92
CA THR A 17 15.88 -18.98 -7.60
C THR A 17 16.88 -18.24 -6.69
N PRO A 18 16.67 -18.24 -5.35
CA PRO A 18 17.63 -17.65 -4.42
C PRO A 18 19.08 -18.18 -4.54
N PRO A 19 19.33 -19.50 -4.77
CA PRO A 19 20.68 -19.99 -5.05
C PRO A 19 21.31 -19.33 -6.29
N LYS A 20 20.59 -19.25 -7.42
CA LYS A 20 21.07 -18.59 -8.64
C LYS A 20 21.40 -17.11 -8.38
N ALA A 21 20.54 -16.40 -7.66
CA ALA A 21 20.81 -15.01 -7.29
C ALA A 21 22.09 -14.86 -6.45
N ARG A 22 22.37 -15.77 -5.52
CA ARG A 22 23.60 -15.75 -4.71
C ARG A 22 24.85 -15.99 -5.56
N ILE A 23 24.79 -16.94 -6.49
CA ILE A 23 25.90 -17.24 -7.42
C ILE A 23 26.21 -16.01 -8.26
N LEU A 24 25.19 -15.40 -8.90
CA LEU A 24 25.36 -14.20 -9.71
C LEU A 24 25.96 -13.02 -8.93
N MET A 25 25.56 -12.84 -7.67
CA MET A 25 26.17 -11.80 -6.82
C MET A 25 27.60 -12.14 -6.40
N LYS A 26 27.91 -13.41 -6.12
CA LYS A 26 29.27 -13.85 -5.74
C LYS A 26 30.25 -13.70 -6.92
N GLU A 27 29.78 -13.95 -8.13
CA GLU A 27 30.53 -13.77 -9.38
C GLU A 27 30.64 -12.30 -9.83
N GLY A 28 30.07 -11.35 -9.08
CA GLY A 28 30.08 -9.92 -9.46
C GLY A 28 29.17 -9.58 -10.65
N LYS A 29 28.42 -10.54 -11.18
CA LYS A 29 27.52 -10.38 -12.33
C LYS A 29 26.23 -9.63 -11.98
N ALA A 30 25.87 -9.52 -10.71
CA ALA A 30 24.67 -8.82 -10.26
C ALA A 30 24.88 -8.00 -8.98
N VAL A 31 24.18 -6.86 -8.90
CA VAL A 31 24.21 -5.93 -7.77
C VAL A 31 22.90 -6.01 -6.99
N PRO A 32 22.95 -6.12 -5.64
CA PRO A 32 21.74 -6.11 -4.82
C PRO A 32 21.07 -4.73 -4.82
N LYS A 33 19.76 -4.69 -5.05
CA LYS A 33 18.96 -3.46 -5.03
C LYS A 33 17.68 -3.65 -4.22
N ARG A 34 17.03 -2.53 -3.88
CA ARG A 34 15.70 -2.51 -3.26
C ARG A 34 14.80 -1.52 -3.97
N ASN A 35 13.56 -1.92 -4.24
CA ASN A 35 12.57 -1.03 -4.82
C ASN A 35 11.91 -0.17 -3.72
N LYS A 36 10.99 0.72 -4.10
CA LYS A 36 10.31 1.58 -3.12
C LYS A 36 9.40 0.81 -2.16
N LEU A 37 8.98 -0.42 -2.51
CA LEU A 37 8.27 -1.32 -1.61
C LEU A 37 9.20 -1.96 -0.55
N GLY A 38 10.52 -1.75 -0.66
CA GLY A 38 11.53 -2.38 0.17
C GLY A 38 11.85 -3.83 -0.23
N LEU A 39 11.26 -4.32 -1.33
CA LEU A 39 11.51 -5.66 -1.84
C LEU A 39 12.92 -5.73 -2.41
N PHE A 40 13.61 -6.82 -2.08
CA PHE A 40 14.92 -7.14 -2.61
C PHE A 40 14.81 -7.68 -4.03
N TYR A 41 15.70 -7.20 -4.90
CA TYR A 41 15.89 -7.72 -6.25
C TYR A 41 17.36 -7.59 -6.63
N ILE A 42 17.78 -8.28 -7.67
CA ILE A 42 19.13 -8.17 -8.23
C ILE A 42 19.08 -7.45 -9.57
N GLN A 43 20.05 -6.58 -9.82
CA GLN A 43 20.25 -5.93 -11.11
C GLN A 43 21.49 -6.52 -11.76
N LEU A 44 21.37 -7.05 -12.98
CA LEU A 44 22.50 -7.55 -13.75
C LEU A 44 23.44 -6.40 -14.14
N THR A 45 24.72 -6.73 -14.28
CA THR A 45 25.76 -5.79 -14.72
C THR A 45 25.92 -5.73 -16.23
N TYR A 46 25.42 -6.75 -16.93
CA TYR A 46 25.44 -6.87 -18.39
C TYR A 46 24.02 -6.78 -18.94
N SER A 47 23.91 -6.55 -20.25
CA SER A 47 22.62 -6.52 -20.94
C SER A 47 22.10 -7.91 -21.26
N GLN A 48 20.82 -8.16 -21.00
CA GLN A 48 20.16 -9.40 -21.39
C GLN A 48 18.80 -9.10 -22.04
N GLU A 49 18.52 -9.77 -23.16
CA GLU A 49 17.23 -9.68 -23.83
C GLU A 49 16.13 -10.41 -23.03
N PRO A 50 14.93 -9.83 -22.93
CA PRO A 50 13.85 -10.37 -22.12
C PRO A 50 13.18 -11.58 -22.78
N ASP A 51 13.46 -12.79 -22.29
CA ASP A 51 12.66 -13.98 -22.55
C ASP A 51 11.71 -14.23 -21.38
N ASN A 52 10.56 -13.55 -21.41
CA ASN A 52 9.64 -13.45 -20.28
C ASN A 52 8.35 -14.22 -20.51
N GLN A 53 8.07 -15.16 -19.61
CA GLN A 53 6.76 -15.81 -19.51
C GLN A 53 5.74 -14.85 -18.88
N PRO A 54 4.44 -15.00 -19.20
CA PRO A 54 3.41 -14.13 -18.63
C PRO A 54 3.31 -14.32 -17.11
N LEU A 55 3.46 -13.22 -16.36
CA LEU A 55 3.16 -13.17 -14.93
C LEU A 55 1.84 -12.46 -14.68
N VAL A 56 1.03 -13.08 -13.82
CA VAL A 56 -0.29 -12.61 -13.41
C VAL A 56 -0.23 -12.09 -11.98
N VAL A 57 -0.78 -10.90 -11.73
CA VAL A 57 -0.95 -10.37 -10.36
C VAL A 57 -2.39 -10.46 -9.92
N GLY A 58 -2.67 -11.19 -8.85
CA GLY A 58 -3.96 -11.16 -8.17
C GLY A 58 -3.99 -10.08 -7.10
N ILE A 59 -5.13 -9.40 -6.96
CA ILE A 59 -5.38 -8.34 -5.97
C ILE A 59 -6.66 -8.68 -5.20
N ASP A 60 -6.51 -8.95 -3.91
CA ASP A 60 -7.61 -9.07 -2.94
C ASP A 60 -7.73 -7.74 -2.14
N PRO A 61 -8.71 -6.89 -2.46
CA PRO A 61 -8.88 -5.59 -1.85
C PRO A 61 -9.60 -5.67 -0.49
N GLY A 62 -8.84 -5.75 0.61
CA GLY A 62 -9.38 -5.69 1.96
C GLY A 62 -9.51 -4.28 2.57
N SER A 63 -10.14 -4.21 3.76
CA SER A 63 -10.37 -2.97 4.52
C SER A 63 -9.14 -2.52 5.32
N SER A 64 -8.47 -3.43 6.02
CA SER A 64 -7.26 -3.15 6.81
C SER A 64 -5.99 -3.62 6.11
N PHE A 65 -6.05 -4.78 5.47
CA PHE A 65 -4.94 -5.40 4.76
C PHE A 65 -5.37 -5.75 3.34
N GLU A 66 -4.45 -5.57 2.41
CA GLU A 66 -4.62 -5.87 0.99
C GLU A 66 -3.72 -7.04 0.62
N GLY A 67 -4.28 -8.02 -0.07
CA GLY A 67 -3.57 -9.20 -0.55
C GLY A 67 -3.08 -9.01 -1.97
N PHE A 68 -1.81 -9.35 -2.23
CA PHE A 68 -1.30 -9.44 -3.60
C PHE A 68 -0.53 -10.74 -3.77
N SER A 69 -0.69 -11.37 -4.93
CA SER A 69 0.06 -12.57 -5.29
C SER A 69 0.48 -12.48 -6.74
N VAL A 70 1.77 -12.68 -7.02
CA VAL A 70 2.31 -12.75 -8.38
C VAL A 70 2.59 -14.21 -8.71
N VAL A 71 1.94 -14.70 -9.74
CA VAL A 71 1.92 -16.12 -10.12
C VAL A 71 2.24 -16.23 -11.61
N GLY A 72 3.19 -17.09 -11.94
CA GLY A 72 3.40 -17.58 -13.30
C GLY A 72 2.92 -19.02 -13.41
N SER A 73 2.92 -19.60 -14.62
CA SER A 73 2.35 -20.93 -14.87
C SER A 73 3.00 -22.05 -14.04
N LYS A 74 4.29 -21.92 -13.70
CA LYS A 74 5.02 -22.94 -12.92
C LYS A 74 5.29 -22.53 -11.46
N ASP A 75 5.30 -21.24 -11.17
CA ASP A 75 5.86 -20.72 -9.92
C ASP A 75 5.03 -19.61 -9.27
N THR A 76 4.88 -19.69 -7.95
CA THR A 76 4.52 -18.55 -7.11
C THR A 76 5.74 -17.66 -6.89
N VAL A 77 5.78 -16.52 -7.60
CA VAL A 77 6.90 -15.58 -7.56
C VAL A 77 6.95 -14.87 -6.21
N LEU A 78 5.83 -14.25 -5.81
CA LEU A 78 5.77 -13.32 -4.68
C LEU A 78 4.36 -13.29 -4.07
N ASN A 79 4.26 -13.28 -2.75
CA ASN A 79 3.02 -12.97 -2.03
C ASN A 79 3.24 -11.77 -1.11
N LEU A 80 2.32 -10.81 -1.11
CA LEU A 80 2.35 -9.61 -0.28
C LEU A 80 1.08 -9.51 0.57
N MET A 81 1.27 -9.06 1.81
CA MET A 81 0.20 -8.52 2.65
C MET A 81 0.56 -7.08 2.97
N VAL A 82 -0.28 -6.16 2.52
CA VAL A 82 0.00 -4.72 2.59
C VAL A 82 -1.00 -4.02 3.49
N GLU A 83 -0.51 -3.17 4.40
CA GLU A 83 -1.39 -2.32 5.22
C GLU A 83 -2.06 -1.24 4.39
N ALA A 84 -3.40 -1.18 4.45
CA ALA A 84 -4.18 -0.17 3.74
C ALA A 84 -3.99 1.22 4.37
N PRO A 85 -4.01 2.31 3.57
CA PRO A 85 -3.86 3.66 4.11
C PRO A 85 -5.15 4.12 4.81
N THR A 86 -5.19 4.00 6.14
CA THR A 86 -6.34 4.41 6.98
C THR A 86 -6.27 5.87 7.44
N HIS A 87 -5.07 6.40 7.67
CA HIS A 87 -4.81 7.74 8.22
C HIS A 87 -5.37 8.93 7.40
N VAL A 88 -5.71 8.71 6.13
CA VAL A 88 -6.18 9.79 5.23
C VAL A 88 -7.55 10.31 5.66
N LYS A 89 -8.42 9.44 6.18
CA LYS A 89 -9.73 9.84 6.71
C LYS A 89 -9.55 10.85 7.84
N ASP A 90 -8.73 10.50 8.83
CA ASP A 90 -8.49 11.33 10.01
C ASP A 90 -7.82 12.65 9.63
N ALA A 91 -6.87 12.63 8.68
CA ALA A 91 -6.25 13.84 8.17
C ALA A 91 -7.24 14.80 7.49
N VAL A 92 -8.21 14.26 6.73
CA VAL A 92 -9.29 15.04 6.09
C VAL A 92 -10.25 15.61 7.15
N GLU A 93 -10.56 14.83 8.18
CA GLU A 93 -11.39 15.24 9.31
C GLU A 93 -10.75 16.36 10.11
N VAL A 94 -9.49 16.21 10.52
CA VAL A 94 -8.71 17.26 11.20
C VAL A 94 -8.70 18.54 10.36
N ARG A 95 -8.44 18.43 9.05
CA ARG A 95 -8.48 19.59 8.13
C ARG A 95 -9.86 20.25 8.11
N ARG A 96 -10.95 19.47 8.09
CA ARG A 96 -12.33 19.98 8.11
C ARG A 96 -12.60 20.74 9.41
N ASN A 97 -12.28 20.14 10.55
CA ASN A 97 -12.55 20.70 11.88
C ASN A 97 -11.78 22.01 12.09
N MET A 98 -10.48 22.03 11.75
CA MET A 98 -9.65 23.24 11.84
C MET A 98 -10.12 24.37 10.93
N ARG A 99 -10.66 24.04 9.76
CA ARG A 99 -11.28 25.04 8.88
C ARG A 99 -12.61 25.56 9.46
N SER A 100 -13.40 24.69 10.08
CA SER A 100 -14.65 25.07 10.73
C SER A 100 -14.41 26.02 11.90
N ALA A 101 -13.49 25.67 12.80
CA ALA A 101 -13.13 26.50 13.95
C ALA A 101 -12.64 27.90 13.54
N ARG A 102 -11.78 27.99 12.50
CA ARG A 102 -11.35 29.29 11.96
C ARG A 102 -12.49 30.12 11.40
N ARG A 103 -13.45 29.50 10.69
CA ARG A 103 -14.61 30.22 10.17
C ARG A 103 -15.54 30.68 11.28
N HIS A 104 -15.70 29.89 12.34
CA HIS A 104 -16.51 30.25 13.49
C HIS A 104 -16.00 31.54 14.17
N ARG A 105 -14.67 31.72 14.23
CA ARG A 105 -14.05 32.97 14.71
C ARG A 105 -14.21 34.15 13.75
N LEU A 106 -14.52 33.88 12.48
CA LEU A 106 -14.73 34.88 11.41
C LEU A 106 -16.23 35.00 11.07
N TRP A 107 -17.10 34.93 12.06
CA TRP A 107 -18.56 34.88 11.91
C TRP A 107 -19.16 36.10 11.17
N ARG A 108 -18.43 37.22 11.12
CA ARG A 108 -18.79 38.43 10.37
C ARG A 108 -18.54 38.34 8.85
N ARG A 109 -17.99 37.23 8.34
CA ARG A 109 -17.64 37.08 6.92
C ARG A 109 -18.88 36.69 6.07
N PRO A 110 -19.10 37.32 4.90
CA PRO A 110 -20.22 36.97 4.02
C PRO A 110 -20.19 35.49 3.57
N CYS A 111 -21.38 34.91 3.44
CA CYS A 111 -21.57 33.53 3.00
C CYS A 111 -20.97 33.31 1.59
N ARG A 112 -20.23 32.20 1.41
CA ARG A 112 -19.69 31.77 0.12
C ARG A 112 -20.40 30.49 -0.34
N SER A 113 -21.65 30.62 -0.79
CA SER A 113 -22.51 29.52 -1.25
C SER A 113 -22.06 28.91 -2.60
N ASN A 114 -21.45 29.69 -3.49
CA ASN A 114 -21.01 29.25 -4.83
C ASN A 114 -19.81 28.28 -4.84
N ASN A 115 -19.16 28.01 -3.70
CA ASN A 115 -18.04 27.07 -3.60
C ASN A 115 -18.46 25.64 -3.23
N ARG A 116 -19.76 25.32 -3.32
CA ARG A 116 -20.27 23.99 -3.00
C ARG A 116 -20.09 23.08 -4.21
N LEU A 117 -19.44 21.93 -4.01
CA LEU A 117 -19.20 20.90 -5.03
C LEU A 117 -20.48 20.11 -5.41
N LYS A 118 -21.66 20.75 -5.33
CA LYS A 118 -22.95 20.12 -5.60
C LYS A 118 -22.99 19.72 -7.08
N GLY A 119 -23.38 18.49 -7.39
CA GLY A 119 -23.54 17.98 -8.76
C GLY A 119 -22.27 17.42 -9.43
N LYS A 120 -21.08 17.51 -8.81
CA LYS A 120 -19.86 16.93 -9.41
C LYS A 120 -19.66 15.48 -8.96
N LYS A 121 -19.63 14.53 -9.91
CA LYS A 121 -19.20 13.14 -9.65
C LYS A 121 -17.73 13.15 -9.22
N ARG A 122 -17.44 12.75 -7.98
CA ARG A 122 -16.06 12.70 -7.45
C ARG A 122 -15.90 11.61 -6.41
N ILE A 123 -14.75 10.94 -6.45
CA ILE A 123 -14.33 9.98 -5.42
C ILE A 123 -13.79 10.76 -4.20
N PRO A 124 -14.26 10.44 -2.97
CA PRO A 124 -13.72 11.06 -1.75
C PRO A 124 -12.19 10.90 -1.65
N PRO A 125 -11.45 11.89 -1.13
CA PRO A 125 -9.98 11.81 -1.07
C PRO A 125 -9.44 10.59 -0.34
N SER A 126 -10.11 10.16 0.73
CA SER A 126 -9.75 8.95 1.48
C SER A 126 -9.92 7.69 0.63
N THR A 127 -11.04 7.55 -0.06
CA THR A 127 -11.33 6.44 -0.98
C THR A 127 -10.36 6.41 -2.16
N ARG A 128 -10.13 7.56 -2.80
CA ARG A 128 -9.17 7.69 -3.89
C ARG A 128 -7.77 7.27 -3.46
N SER A 129 -7.31 7.69 -2.27
CA SER A 129 -6.01 7.32 -1.76
C SER A 129 -5.84 5.81 -1.53
N ARG A 130 -6.92 5.07 -1.22
CA ARG A 130 -6.88 3.62 -1.06
C ARG A 130 -6.73 2.90 -2.40
N TRP A 131 -7.44 3.36 -3.42
CA TRP A 131 -7.31 2.81 -4.78
C TRP A 131 -5.96 3.12 -5.41
N GLU A 132 -5.50 4.37 -5.29
CA GLU A 132 -4.17 4.75 -5.78
C GLU A 132 -3.04 4.03 -5.03
N ALA A 133 -3.22 3.65 -3.75
CA ALA A 133 -2.22 2.88 -3.03
C ALA A 133 -2.02 1.48 -3.65
N LYS A 134 -3.11 0.80 -4.02
CA LYS A 134 -3.05 -0.48 -4.76
C LYS A 134 -2.34 -0.34 -6.08
N ALA A 135 -2.74 0.67 -6.87
CA ALA A 135 -2.11 0.97 -8.15
C ALA A 135 -0.60 1.23 -7.99
N ARG A 136 -0.18 1.99 -6.96
CA ARG A 136 1.25 2.23 -6.68
C ARG A 136 2.02 0.95 -6.37
N ILE A 137 1.42 -0.02 -5.69
CA ILE A 137 2.05 -1.32 -5.42
C ILE A 137 2.31 -2.04 -6.74
N VAL A 138 1.30 -2.14 -7.61
CA VAL A 138 1.41 -2.75 -8.94
C VAL A 138 2.47 -2.04 -9.79
N THR A 139 2.48 -0.71 -9.81
CA THR A 139 3.52 0.07 -10.51
C THR A 139 4.92 -0.24 -9.99
N GLN A 140 5.11 -0.44 -8.69
CA GLN A 140 6.42 -0.83 -8.15
C GLN A 140 6.79 -2.29 -8.43
N LEU A 141 5.80 -3.17 -8.63
CA LEU A 141 6.03 -4.55 -9.04
C LEU A 141 6.41 -4.63 -10.53
N GLN A 142 5.74 -3.89 -11.42
CA GLN A 142 6.11 -3.81 -12.85
C GLN A 142 7.55 -3.35 -13.08
N LYS A 143 8.13 -2.57 -12.16
CA LYS A 143 9.53 -2.13 -12.24
C LYS A 143 10.56 -3.24 -12.03
N ILE A 144 10.15 -4.36 -11.44
CA ILE A 144 11.06 -5.46 -11.07
C ILE A 144 10.60 -6.82 -11.60
N LEU A 145 9.37 -6.92 -12.12
CA LEU A 145 8.77 -8.14 -12.65
C LEU A 145 8.05 -7.86 -13.96
N PRO A 146 8.17 -8.75 -14.96
CA PRO A 146 7.49 -8.61 -16.26
C PRO A 146 6.01 -9.00 -16.15
N LEU A 147 5.19 -8.11 -15.59
CA LEU A 147 3.76 -8.34 -15.39
C LEU A 147 2.99 -8.09 -16.68
N THR A 148 2.09 -9.03 -17.03
CA THR A 148 1.25 -8.94 -18.24
C THR A 148 -0.23 -8.82 -17.88
N HIS A 149 -0.68 -9.55 -16.86
CA HIS A 149 -2.08 -9.62 -16.46
C HIS A 149 -2.28 -9.20 -15.01
N VAL A 150 -3.47 -8.66 -14.72
CA VAL A 150 -3.91 -8.35 -13.37
C VAL A 150 -5.35 -8.85 -13.17
N VAL A 151 -5.56 -9.56 -12.06
CA VAL A 151 -6.86 -10.09 -11.66
C VAL A 151 -7.27 -9.40 -10.37
N VAL A 152 -8.46 -8.82 -10.34
CA VAL A 152 -8.97 -8.09 -9.17
C VAL A 152 -10.30 -8.68 -8.73
N GLU A 153 -10.44 -8.94 -7.43
CA GLU A 153 -11.74 -9.28 -6.86
C GLU A 153 -12.69 -8.07 -6.93
N ASP A 154 -13.83 -8.25 -7.60
CA ASP A 154 -14.86 -7.23 -7.72
C ASP A 154 -15.77 -7.24 -6.49
N VAL A 155 -15.42 -6.42 -5.49
CA VAL A 155 -16.19 -6.34 -4.25
C VAL A 155 -17.52 -5.61 -4.49
N GLN A 156 -18.62 -6.34 -4.31
CA GLN A 156 -19.97 -5.78 -4.23
C GLN A 156 -20.45 -5.86 -2.79
N ALA A 157 -20.82 -4.71 -2.21
CA ALA A 157 -21.42 -4.69 -0.89
C ALA A 157 -22.94 -4.73 -1.01
N GLU A 158 -23.57 -5.74 -0.43
CA GLU A 158 -25.02 -5.77 -0.33
C GLU A 158 -25.52 -4.68 0.62
N THR A 159 -26.38 -3.80 0.12
CA THR A 159 -27.03 -2.80 0.95
C THR A 159 -28.23 -3.44 1.65
N LYS A 160 -28.16 -3.61 2.97
CA LYS A 160 -29.33 -3.99 3.75
C LYS A 160 -30.31 -2.80 3.86
N PRO A 161 -31.61 -2.99 3.60
CA PRO A 161 -32.61 -2.01 4.00
C PRO A 161 -32.58 -1.95 5.53
N GLY A 162 -32.53 -0.76 6.12
CA GLY A 162 -32.66 -0.69 7.57
C GLY A 162 -33.98 -0.10 7.98
N LYS A 163 -34.37 -0.45 9.20
CA LYS A 163 -35.66 -0.12 9.79
C LYS A 163 -35.52 1.23 10.49
N ARG A 164 -36.33 2.21 10.12
CA ARG A 164 -36.60 3.40 10.95
C ARG A 164 -38.12 3.51 11.10
N ASN A 165 -38.60 3.62 12.33
CA ASN A 165 -39.97 4.08 12.59
C ASN A 165 -40.00 5.57 12.25
N GLY A 166 -40.70 5.93 11.17
CA GLY A 166 -40.94 7.32 10.78
C GLY A 166 -42.42 7.64 10.94
N ARG A 167 -42.75 8.74 11.62
CA ARG A 167 -44.09 9.35 11.53
C ARG A 167 -44.19 10.08 10.19
N THR A 168 -45.27 9.81 9.46
CA THR A 168 -45.65 10.63 8.31
C THR A 168 -46.25 11.96 8.83
N LYS A 169 -46.30 13.01 7.98
CA LYS A 169 -46.92 14.30 8.34
C LYS A 169 -48.39 14.16 8.76
N THR A 170 -49.04 13.04 8.44
CA THR A 170 -50.43 12.69 8.78
C THR A 170 -50.56 11.74 9.98
N GLY A 171 -49.51 11.57 10.78
CA GLY A 171 -49.56 10.77 12.02
C GLY A 171 -49.53 9.25 11.84
N ARG A 172 -49.74 8.71 10.63
CA ARG A 172 -49.66 7.26 10.37
C ARG A 172 -48.20 6.77 10.36
N VAL A 173 -47.92 5.68 11.08
CA VAL A 173 -46.62 5.00 11.08
C VAL A 173 -46.48 4.22 9.77
N LYS A 174 -45.66 4.72 8.84
CA LYS A 174 -45.27 3.95 7.64
C LYS A 174 -43.84 3.47 7.83
N LYS A 175 -43.57 2.18 7.61
CA LYS A 175 -42.19 1.64 7.55
C LYS A 175 -41.47 2.32 6.38
N ILE A 176 -40.68 3.35 6.67
CA ILE A 176 -39.79 3.96 5.68
C ILE A 176 -38.50 3.14 5.66
N THR A 177 -38.33 2.31 4.63
CA THR A 177 -37.10 1.56 4.35
C THR A 177 -36.03 2.49 3.77
N ARG A 178 -35.36 3.26 4.64
CA ARG A 178 -34.11 3.91 4.23
C ARG A 178 -33.05 2.82 4.01
N LYS A 179 -32.46 2.74 2.82
CA LYS A 179 -31.22 1.98 2.62
C LYS A 179 -30.12 2.72 3.39
N TRP A 180 -29.73 2.24 4.56
CA TRP A 180 -28.75 2.93 5.42
C TRP A 180 -27.38 3.05 4.74
N ASN A 181 -27.12 2.19 3.74
CA ASN A 181 -25.81 2.02 3.14
C ASN A 181 -25.76 2.30 1.62
N ALA A 182 -26.71 3.07 1.05
CA ALA A 182 -26.79 3.35 -0.39
C ALA A 182 -25.51 3.99 -1.01
N SER A 183 -24.50 4.34 -0.20
CA SER A 183 -23.27 5.00 -0.65
C SER A 183 -22.00 4.52 0.08
N PHE A 184 -22.04 3.39 0.80
CA PHE A 184 -21.20 3.26 2.00
C PHE A 184 -20.11 2.19 2.05
N SER A 185 -19.84 1.40 0.99
CA SER A 185 -18.58 0.64 0.98
C SER A 185 -17.49 1.45 0.28
N PRO A 186 -16.45 1.94 1.00
CA PRO A 186 -15.28 2.55 0.36
C PRO A 186 -14.57 1.59 -0.61
N VAL A 187 -14.80 0.28 -0.47
CA VAL A 187 -14.24 -0.78 -1.33
C VAL A 187 -15.07 -0.95 -2.61
N GLN A 188 -16.29 -0.43 -2.68
CA GLN A 188 -17.08 -0.41 -3.92
C GLN A 188 -17.02 0.95 -4.61
N VAL A 189 -17.08 2.05 -3.83
CA VAL A 189 -17.03 3.41 -4.37
C VAL A 189 -15.68 3.68 -5.02
N GLY A 190 -15.68 3.98 -6.32
CA GLY A 190 -14.48 4.33 -7.06
C GLY A 190 -13.61 3.15 -7.50
N LYS A 191 -14.11 1.91 -7.45
CA LYS A 191 -13.39 0.72 -7.98
C LYS A 191 -12.98 0.88 -9.44
N GLU A 192 -13.83 1.51 -10.26
CA GLU A 192 -13.54 1.89 -11.65
C GLU A 192 -12.26 2.72 -11.79
N HIS A 193 -11.93 3.55 -10.80
CA HIS A 193 -10.70 4.33 -10.82
C HIS A 193 -9.46 3.43 -10.75
N LEU A 194 -9.49 2.37 -9.94
CA LEU A 194 -8.41 1.39 -9.93
C LEU A 194 -8.33 0.68 -11.29
N TYR A 195 -9.47 0.23 -11.83
CA TYR A 195 -9.51 -0.49 -13.10
C TYR A 195 -8.92 0.33 -14.24
N ASN A 196 -9.24 1.62 -14.31
CA ASN A 196 -8.69 2.53 -15.30
C ASN A 196 -7.19 2.76 -15.10
N LEU A 197 -6.72 2.88 -13.85
CA LEU A 197 -5.29 2.98 -13.56
C LEU A 197 -4.53 1.73 -13.99
N LEU A 198 -5.09 0.53 -13.77
CA LEU A 198 -4.46 -0.73 -14.13
C LEU A 198 -4.40 -0.93 -15.65
N ARG A 199 -5.49 -0.64 -16.37
CA ARG A 199 -5.50 -0.65 -17.84
C ARG A 199 -4.51 0.36 -18.42
N GLY A 200 -4.44 1.56 -17.83
CA GLY A 200 -3.47 2.59 -18.22
C GLY A 200 -2.00 2.20 -17.97
N MET A 201 -1.72 1.14 -17.20
CA MET A 201 -0.38 0.56 -17.05
C MET A 201 -0.05 -0.49 -18.11
N GLY A 202 -0.94 -0.71 -19.10
CA GLY A 202 -0.77 -1.72 -20.15
C GLY A 202 -1.05 -3.16 -19.69
N LEU A 203 -1.72 -3.35 -18.55
CA LEU A 203 -2.04 -4.68 -18.03
C LEU A 203 -3.41 -5.15 -18.51
N ILE A 204 -3.50 -6.44 -18.86
CA ILE A 204 -4.77 -7.10 -19.17
C ILE A 204 -5.53 -7.33 -17.87
N LEU A 205 -6.65 -6.63 -17.70
CA LEU A 205 -7.47 -6.69 -16.48
C LEU A 205 -8.57 -7.75 -16.60
N SER A 206 -8.56 -8.70 -15.67
CA SER A 206 -9.67 -9.63 -15.41
C SER A 206 -10.32 -9.34 -14.07
N LEU A 207 -11.65 -9.50 -13.98
CA LEU A 207 -12.42 -9.30 -12.75
C LEU A 207 -13.01 -10.64 -12.32
N VAL A 208 -12.93 -10.92 -11.01
CA VAL A 208 -13.48 -12.15 -10.41
C VAL A 208 -14.49 -11.74 -9.34
N GLN A 209 -15.66 -12.37 -9.33
CA GLN A 209 -16.67 -12.06 -8.33
C GLN A 209 -16.34 -12.72 -6.98
N GLY A 210 -16.80 -12.12 -5.87
CA GLY A 210 -16.47 -12.63 -4.52
C GLY A 210 -16.89 -14.09 -4.28
N TYR A 211 -17.98 -14.56 -4.86
CA TYR A 211 -18.41 -15.96 -4.73
C TYR A 211 -17.51 -16.94 -5.50
N GLU A 212 -16.95 -16.50 -6.63
CA GLU A 212 -16.02 -17.30 -7.45
C GLU A 212 -14.72 -17.56 -6.69
N THR A 213 -14.26 -16.61 -5.87
CA THR A 213 -13.04 -16.80 -5.06
C THR A 213 -13.15 -17.99 -4.10
N LYS A 214 -14.34 -18.26 -3.56
CA LYS A 214 -14.58 -19.42 -2.70
C LYS A 214 -14.49 -20.72 -3.51
N ALA A 215 -15.15 -20.79 -4.66
CA ALA A 215 -15.07 -21.95 -5.54
C ALA A 215 -13.64 -22.22 -6.02
N LEU A 216 -12.87 -21.17 -6.34
CA LEU A 216 -11.46 -21.28 -6.68
C LEU A 216 -10.62 -21.81 -5.51
N ARG A 217 -10.87 -21.35 -4.28
CA ARG A 217 -10.19 -21.90 -3.09
C ARG A 217 -10.44 -23.39 -2.92
N ASP A 218 -11.67 -23.82 -3.10
CA ASP A 218 -12.06 -25.24 -2.98
C ASP A 218 -11.39 -26.07 -4.09
N LYS A 219 -11.36 -25.57 -5.34
CA LYS A 219 -10.65 -26.18 -6.49
C LYS A 219 -9.16 -26.43 -6.20
N TYR A 220 -8.47 -25.48 -5.55
CA TYR A 220 -7.05 -25.61 -5.22
C TYR A 220 -6.79 -26.24 -3.84
N GLY A 221 -7.81 -26.65 -3.11
CA GLY A 221 -7.68 -27.25 -1.77
C GLY A 221 -7.12 -26.29 -0.70
N LEU A 222 -7.24 -24.97 -0.88
CA LEU A 222 -6.65 -23.96 0.00
C LEU A 222 -7.66 -23.41 1.01
N LYS A 223 -7.39 -23.62 2.31
CA LYS A 223 -8.24 -23.14 3.40
C LYS A 223 -7.90 -21.69 3.79
N LYS A 224 -8.94 -20.87 3.97
CA LYS A 224 -8.81 -19.50 4.48
C LYS A 224 -8.93 -19.47 6.00
N VAL A 225 -8.03 -18.77 6.68
CA VAL A 225 -8.06 -18.60 8.14
C VAL A 225 -9.05 -17.50 8.50
N SER A 226 -9.86 -17.72 9.54
CA SER A 226 -10.88 -16.77 10.00
C SER A 226 -10.29 -15.48 10.57
N THR A 227 -9.10 -15.55 11.18
CA THR A 227 -8.44 -14.40 11.80
C THR A 227 -7.74 -13.51 10.75
N LYS A 228 -8.34 -12.34 10.48
CA LYS A 228 -7.89 -11.32 9.51
C LYS A 228 -6.65 -10.49 9.93
N ALA A 229 -5.95 -10.86 10.99
CA ALA A 229 -4.75 -10.14 11.45
C ALA A 229 -3.49 -11.01 11.45
N LYS A 230 -3.65 -12.32 11.22
CA LYS A 230 -2.51 -13.23 11.17
C LYS A 230 -1.73 -12.96 9.89
N LYS A 231 -0.43 -12.75 10.02
CA LYS A 231 0.50 -12.48 8.91
C LYS A 231 0.88 -13.78 8.19
N VAL A 232 -0.12 -14.50 7.71
CA VAL A 232 0.01 -15.79 7.04
C VAL A 232 -0.67 -15.75 5.68
N PHE A 233 -0.15 -16.53 4.74
CA PHE A 233 -0.66 -16.61 3.37
C PHE A 233 -2.17 -16.90 3.32
N SER A 234 -2.63 -17.83 4.15
CA SER A 234 -4.03 -18.24 4.27
C SER A 234 -5.01 -17.18 4.80
N SER A 235 -4.54 -16.02 5.25
CA SER A 235 -5.42 -14.95 5.73
C SER A 235 -5.73 -13.93 4.62
N HIS A 236 -4.71 -13.48 3.89
CA HIS A 236 -4.82 -12.33 2.97
C HIS A 236 -4.31 -12.60 1.55
N ALA A 237 -3.41 -13.56 1.34
CA ALA A 237 -2.80 -13.78 0.03
C ALA A 237 -3.41 -14.95 -0.75
N VAL A 238 -4.13 -15.86 -0.07
CA VAL A 238 -4.78 -17.02 -0.73
C VAL A 238 -5.77 -16.58 -1.80
N ASP A 239 -6.66 -15.63 -1.51
CA ASP A 239 -7.68 -15.22 -2.50
C ASP A 239 -7.02 -14.56 -3.71
N ALA A 240 -6.03 -13.68 -3.47
CA ALA A 240 -5.20 -13.12 -4.53
C ALA A 240 -4.47 -14.22 -5.33
N TRP A 241 -3.96 -15.26 -4.66
CA TRP A 241 -3.22 -16.34 -5.31
C TRP A 241 -4.13 -17.19 -6.20
N VAL A 242 -5.29 -17.65 -5.71
CA VAL A 242 -6.18 -18.54 -6.48
C VAL A 242 -6.74 -17.84 -7.72
N MET A 243 -7.01 -16.53 -7.63
CA MET A 243 -7.41 -15.71 -8.77
C MET A 243 -6.30 -15.63 -9.82
N ALA A 244 -5.06 -15.37 -9.40
CA ALA A 244 -3.91 -15.31 -10.30
C ALA A 244 -3.56 -16.69 -10.89
N ALA A 245 -3.67 -17.76 -10.10
CA ALA A 245 -3.44 -19.14 -10.51
C ALA A 245 -4.42 -19.57 -11.61
N ASN A 246 -5.70 -19.21 -11.46
CA ASN A 246 -6.73 -19.54 -12.44
C ASN A 246 -6.47 -18.93 -13.82
N VAL A 247 -5.85 -17.75 -13.89
CA VAL A 247 -5.49 -17.11 -15.16
C VAL A 247 -4.12 -17.58 -15.68
N SER A 248 -3.16 -17.82 -14.79
CA SER A 248 -1.80 -18.25 -15.18
C SER A 248 -1.68 -19.74 -15.52
N GLY A 249 -2.66 -20.56 -15.13
CA GLY A 249 -2.63 -22.01 -15.27
C GLY A 249 -1.81 -22.73 -14.19
N ALA A 250 -1.46 -22.05 -13.10
CA ALA A 250 -0.68 -22.66 -12.02
C ALA A 250 -1.49 -23.72 -11.26
N VAL A 251 -0.88 -24.88 -11.01
CA VAL A 251 -1.55 -26.02 -10.35
C VAL A 251 -1.62 -25.88 -8.84
N ALA A 252 -0.53 -25.44 -8.20
CA ALA A 252 -0.41 -25.36 -6.75
C ALA A 252 0.60 -24.27 -6.33
N PRO A 253 0.50 -23.72 -5.11
CA PRO A 253 1.42 -22.70 -4.65
C PRO A 253 2.80 -23.29 -4.33
N THR A 254 3.82 -23.00 -5.16
CA THR A 254 5.20 -23.42 -4.89
C THR A 254 5.85 -22.67 -3.72
N CYS A 255 5.21 -21.59 -3.24
CA CYS A 255 5.66 -20.85 -2.07
C CYS A 255 4.50 -20.16 -1.35
N GLN A 256 4.38 -20.39 -0.05
CA GLN A 256 3.38 -19.74 0.82
C GLN A 256 3.98 -18.71 1.79
N ARG A 257 5.28 -18.42 1.70
CA ARG A 257 5.88 -17.32 2.48
C ARG A 257 5.28 -15.99 2.04
N LEU A 258 5.33 -14.98 2.91
CA LEU A 258 4.66 -13.69 2.69
C LEU A 258 5.59 -12.51 2.99
N TRP A 259 5.60 -11.50 2.12
CA TRP A 259 6.15 -10.20 2.49
C TRP A 259 5.07 -9.35 3.15
N TYR A 260 5.33 -8.96 4.39
CA TYR A 260 4.50 -7.97 5.07
C TYR A 260 5.01 -6.57 4.74
N VAL A 261 4.15 -5.72 4.19
CA VAL A 261 4.51 -4.40 3.65
C VAL A 261 3.72 -3.30 4.37
N VAL A 262 4.45 -2.32 4.89
CA VAL A 262 3.89 -1.21 5.66
C VAL A 262 4.31 0.11 5.03
N GLY A 263 3.34 0.96 4.70
CA GLY A 263 3.60 2.30 4.18
C GLY A 263 4.38 3.16 5.18
N ALA A 264 5.38 3.91 4.70
CA ALA A 264 6.06 4.88 5.53
C ALA A 264 5.15 6.09 5.80
N THR A 265 4.92 6.39 7.08
CA THR A 265 4.16 7.59 7.48
C THR A 265 5.05 8.83 7.34
N LEU A 266 4.82 9.61 6.28
CA LEU A 266 5.54 10.87 6.07
C LEU A 266 4.75 12.05 6.64
N HIS A 267 5.33 12.74 7.62
CA HIS A 267 4.78 13.99 8.13
C HIS A 267 5.16 15.15 7.22
N ARG A 268 4.18 15.72 6.52
CA ARG A 268 4.39 16.93 5.69
C ARG A 268 4.83 18.11 6.55
N ARG A 269 5.65 19.00 5.98
CA ARG A 269 6.12 20.23 6.65
C ARG A 269 4.91 21.07 7.06
N GLN A 270 4.89 21.47 8.33
CA GLN A 270 3.99 22.45 8.92
C GLN A 270 4.86 23.58 9.48
N LEU A 271 4.62 24.80 9.02
CA LEU A 271 5.33 25.99 9.54
C LEU A 271 5.03 26.20 11.02
N HIS A 272 3.77 25.99 11.40
CA HIS A 272 3.30 26.09 12.77
C HIS A 272 2.36 24.92 13.07
N VAL A 273 2.60 24.22 14.18
CA VAL A 273 1.66 23.20 14.68
C VAL A 273 0.31 23.83 15.06
N LEU A 274 -0.73 22.99 15.00
CA LEU A 274 -2.11 23.40 15.24
C LEU A 274 -2.40 23.79 16.70
N GLN A 275 -1.71 23.17 17.66
CA GLN A 275 -1.79 23.53 19.08
C GLN A 275 -0.49 24.23 19.51
N PRO A 276 -0.56 25.40 20.16
CA PRO A 276 0.63 26.03 20.72
C PRO A 276 1.19 25.19 21.87
N GLY A 277 2.51 25.27 22.07
CA GLY A 277 3.15 24.72 23.25
C GLY A 277 3.06 25.68 24.45
N LYS A 278 3.83 25.38 25.51
CA LYS A 278 4.02 26.27 26.66
C LYS A 278 4.44 27.67 26.17
N GLY A 279 3.80 28.71 26.69
CA GLY A 279 4.04 30.11 26.30
C GLY A 279 3.46 30.52 24.94
N GLY A 280 2.50 29.78 24.37
CA GLY A 280 1.82 30.17 23.12
C GLY A 280 2.60 29.88 21.84
N VAL A 281 3.84 29.39 21.95
CA VAL A 281 4.76 29.19 20.82
C VAL A 281 4.33 28.01 19.95
N ARG A 282 4.20 28.24 18.63
CA ARG A 282 3.88 27.19 17.65
C ARG A 282 5.13 26.78 16.88
N LYS A 283 5.74 25.67 17.30
CA LYS A 283 6.94 25.12 16.65
C LYS A 283 6.68 24.60 15.23
N PRO A 284 7.66 24.66 14.32
CA PRO A 284 7.58 23.98 13.04
C PRO A 284 7.65 22.47 13.21
N TYR A 285 6.85 21.72 12.46
CA TYR A 285 6.76 20.26 12.55
C TYR A 285 6.85 19.58 11.18
N GLY A 286 7.24 18.30 11.20
CA GLY A 286 7.33 17.48 10.01
C GLY A 286 8.49 17.87 9.09
N GLY A 287 8.39 17.42 7.85
CA GLY A 287 9.47 17.47 6.86
C GLY A 287 9.73 16.07 6.32
N THR A 288 9.97 15.98 5.01
CA THR A 288 10.30 14.72 4.34
C THR A 288 11.80 14.44 4.33
N ARG A 289 12.62 15.44 4.66
CA ARG A 289 14.07 15.32 4.81
C ARG A 289 14.47 15.42 6.28
N SER A 290 15.51 14.69 6.61
CA SER A 290 16.20 14.68 7.89
C SER A 290 17.66 14.92 7.58
N LEU A 291 18.04 16.20 7.62
CA LEU A 291 19.31 16.69 7.08
C LEU A 291 19.41 16.36 5.59
N GLU A 292 20.47 15.66 5.19
CA GLU A 292 20.71 15.27 3.80
C GLU A 292 19.81 14.13 3.33
N LEU A 293 19.38 13.26 4.26
CA LEU A 293 18.66 12.03 3.96
C LEU A 293 17.15 12.23 3.93
N LYS A 294 16.45 11.50 3.07
CA LYS A 294 14.99 11.47 3.07
C LYS A 294 14.48 10.55 4.19
N ARG A 295 13.37 10.88 4.84
CA ARG A 295 12.73 9.99 5.82
C ARG A 295 12.35 8.66 5.19
N GLY A 296 12.64 7.57 5.89
CA GLY A 296 12.52 6.20 5.39
C GLY A 296 13.75 5.70 4.62
N THR A 297 14.81 6.50 4.49
CA THR A 297 16.08 6.00 3.91
C THR A 297 16.66 4.89 4.77
N LEU A 298 17.05 3.79 4.14
CA LEU A 298 17.74 2.69 4.77
C LEU A 298 19.21 3.00 4.91
N VAL A 299 19.72 2.80 6.11
CA VAL A 299 21.11 3.05 6.47
C VAL A 299 21.64 1.86 7.28
N LYS A 300 22.93 1.56 7.14
CA LYS A 300 23.63 0.64 8.03
C LYS A 300 24.39 1.46 9.06
N HIS A 301 24.14 1.19 10.34
CA HIS A 301 24.83 1.79 11.48
C HIS A 301 25.73 0.73 12.15
N PRO A 302 26.95 1.05 12.60
CA PRO A 302 27.87 0.09 13.21
C PRO A 302 27.25 -0.67 14.41
N LYS A 303 26.69 0.06 15.38
CA LYS A 303 26.05 -0.52 16.57
C LYS A 303 24.69 -1.18 16.32
N TYR A 304 23.83 -0.58 15.50
CA TYR A 304 22.42 -0.97 15.39
C TYR A 304 22.08 -1.77 14.12
N GLY A 305 23.05 -1.97 13.23
CA GLY A 305 22.83 -2.67 11.97
C GLY A 305 21.88 -1.91 11.02
N LEU A 306 20.93 -2.63 10.42
CA LEU A 306 20.01 -2.06 9.42
C LEU A 306 18.91 -1.19 10.08
N CYS A 307 18.97 0.10 9.80
CA CYS A 307 18.06 1.11 10.35
C CYS A 307 17.31 1.87 9.25
N ALA A 308 16.20 2.49 9.62
CA ALA A 308 15.50 3.47 8.81
C ALA A 308 15.63 4.88 9.42
N VAL A 309 15.88 5.86 8.57
CA VAL A 309 15.97 7.28 8.95
C VAL A 309 14.60 7.84 9.32
N GLY A 310 14.48 8.31 10.56
CA GLY A 310 13.31 8.99 11.10
C GLY A 310 13.42 10.50 10.96
N GLY A 311 13.08 11.25 12.01
CA GLY A 311 13.28 12.70 12.10
C GLY A 311 14.75 13.09 12.34
N PHE A 312 14.99 14.36 12.59
CA PHE A 312 16.27 14.87 13.08
C PHE A 312 16.02 15.92 14.15
N ASP A 313 17.00 16.09 15.04
CA ASP A 313 17.02 17.18 15.99
C ASP A 313 17.60 18.43 15.32
N ARG A 314 16.90 19.56 15.44
CA ARG A 314 17.34 20.82 14.81
C ARG A 314 18.53 21.47 15.51
N LYS A 315 18.67 21.24 16.83
CA LYS A 315 19.74 21.80 17.67
C LYS A 315 21.03 21.01 17.49
N THR A 316 20.98 19.70 17.75
CA THR A 316 22.18 18.84 17.70
C THR A 316 22.53 18.38 16.29
N LYS A 317 21.65 18.57 15.30
CA LYS A 317 21.81 18.05 13.92
C LYS A 317 22.03 16.53 13.89
N HIS A 318 21.49 15.80 14.85
CA HIS A 318 21.51 14.33 14.84
C HIS A 318 20.22 13.75 14.25
N VAL A 319 20.36 12.60 13.62
CA VAL A 319 19.28 11.87 12.98
C VAL A 319 18.71 10.84 13.96
N SER A 320 17.38 10.72 13.98
CA SER A 320 16.72 9.65 14.68
C SER A 320 16.70 8.39 13.83
N LEU A 321 17.16 7.28 14.41
CA LEU A 321 17.19 5.98 13.75
C LEU A 321 16.11 5.07 14.33
N HIS A 322 15.43 4.36 13.45
CA HIS A 322 14.38 3.41 13.80
C HIS A 322 14.76 2.02 13.33
N HIS A 323 14.40 1.01 14.12
CA HIS A 323 14.54 -0.37 13.73
C HIS A 323 13.66 -0.67 12.50
N TYR A 324 14.24 -1.23 11.44
CA TYR A 324 13.57 -1.36 10.14
C TYR A 324 12.22 -2.10 10.22
N ARG A 325 12.18 -3.26 10.92
CA ARG A 325 10.98 -4.11 11.02
C ARG A 325 9.91 -3.51 11.93
N SER A 326 10.22 -3.33 13.21
CA SER A 326 9.30 -2.87 14.26
C SER A 326 8.97 -1.37 14.24
N ASN A 327 9.72 -0.54 13.51
CA ASN A 327 9.66 0.93 13.55
C ASN A 327 9.98 1.56 14.92
N LYS A 328 10.38 0.77 15.92
CA LYS A 328 10.74 1.29 17.23
C LYS A 328 11.97 2.18 17.09
N ARG A 329 11.93 3.35 17.72
CA ARG A 329 13.06 4.29 17.73
C ARG A 329 14.21 3.66 18.52
N LEU A 330 15.38 3.59 17.89
CA LEU A 330 16.61 3.04 18.48
C LEU A 330 17.46 4.13 19.13
N THR A 331 17.61 5.27 18.43
CA THR A 331 18.36 6.42 18.94
C THR A 331 17.86 7.72 18.31
N GLN A 332 18.19 8.84 18.95
CA GLN A 332 18.03 10.21 18.42
C GLN A 332 19.38 10.90 18.15
N GLN A 333 20.48 10.25 18.53
CA GLN A 333 21.85 10.79 18.47
C GLN A 333 22.65 10.19 17.31
N GLY A 334 22.00 9.77 16.22
CA GLY A 334 22.69 9.19 15.07
C GLY A 334 23.42 10.29 14.29
N LYS A 335 24.75 10.23 14.24
CA LYS A 335 25.57 11.14 13.42
C LYS A 335 25.55 10.68 11.98
N LEU A 336 25.53 11.60 11.02
CA LEU A 336 25.51 11.27 9.59
C LEU A 336 26.75 10.50 9.13
N GLN A 337 27.91 10.84 9.69
CA GLN A 337 29.20 10.22 9.36
C GLN A 337 29.24 8.72 9.67
N ASP A 338 28.48 8.28 10.67
CA ASP A 338 28.41 6.87 11.08
C ASP A 338 27.46 6.04 10.18
N LEU A 339 26.77 6.67 9.23
CA LEU A 339 25.70 6.04 8.45
C LEU A 339 26.14 5.70 7.04
N LYS A 340 26.16 4.41 6.71
CA LYS A 340 26.25 3.97 5.31
C LYS A 340 24.86 3.95 4.68
N THR A 341 24.61 4.87 3.74
CA THR A 341 23.33 4.94 3.01
C THR A 341 23.18 3.76 2.04
N LEU A 342 22.00 3.12 2.05
CA LEU A 342 21.70 1.95 1.19
C LEU A 342 20.70 2.32 0.09
N ALA A 343 19.46 2.66 0.46
CA ALA A 343 18.40 2.97 -0.50
C ALA A 343 17.25 3.73 0.20
N TRP A 344 16.54 4.57 -0.54
CA TRP A 344 15.29 5.14 -0.04
C TRP A 344 14.10 4.22 -0.35
N VAL A 345 13.33 3.87 0.68
CA VAL A 345 12.11 3.06 0.54
C VAL A 345 10.90 3.86 1.03
N SER A 346 9.78 3.77 0.29
CA SER A 346 8.51 4.36 0.72
C SER A 346 7.66 3.40 1.54
N PHE A 347 8.01 2.12 1.54
CA PHE A 347 7.41 1.10 2.38
C PHE A 347 8.52 0.32 3.09
N ARG A 348 8.21 -0.15 4.29
CA ARG A 348 9.03 -1.12 5.01
C ARG A 348 8.45 -2.48 4.73
N SER A 349 9.26 -3.40 4.24
CA SER A 349 8.85 -4.77 3.96
C SER A 349 9.81 -5.78 4.56
N TYR A 350 9.24 -6.87 5.07
CA TYR A 350 9.99 -7.98 5.63
C TYR A 350 9.22 -9.28 5.42
N LEU A 351 9.97 -10.36 5.29
CA LEU A 351 9.45 -11.70 5.13
C LEU A 351 8.85 -12.17 6.47
N VAL A 352 7.69 -12.80 6.41
CA VAL A 352 6.99 -13.45 7.51
C VAL A 352 6.78 -14.92 7.20
#